data_AF-A0A554G109-F1
#
_entry.id   AF-A0A554G109-F1
#
_cell.length_a   1.000
_cell.length_b   1.000
_cell.length_c   1.000
_cell.angle_alpha   90.00
_cell.angle_beta   90.00
_cell.angle_gamma   90.00
#
_symmetry.space_group_name_H-M   'P 1'
#
loop_
_entity.id
_entity.type
_entity.pdbx_description
1 polymer ?
#
loop_
_entity_poly.entity_id
_entity_poly.type
_entity_poly.pdbx_seq_one_letter_code
_entity_poly.pdbx_strand_id
1 'polypeptide(L)'
;MHRFMPKTSWSLSLMLAVSSVALACGGTEPEQKPEPKSDEALVMEELAARGLDPAGAAGGSHCTPGGTLFAPGEISLPERSEYRITFSADGQTAYYHVDTAEPPTQIIYVSHRVNGHFTPGVVASFSGTYADSDPFLAPDGRSLYFSSARPVNGVPREDTDLWVVRRTASGEWGEPEHLGPQVNSDRQELFASVTNDGTLYFASGTFDSDFDIYSAEPRGTGFAPAERLGVGVNSTDYWEYNSQISPDGRLLIFASLNREEGYGLGDLYASVKLGGRWLKAINLGPGVNTEKDEFHPTLSPDGKGIYFVRQTWDPYVPSDFYHVELRCLLP
;
A
#
# COMPACT_ATOMS: atom_id res chain seq x y z
N MET A 1 62.44 19.70 0.03
CA MET A 1 62.04 21.11 -0.16
C MET A 1 60.52 21.10 -0.27
N HIS A 2 59.66 21.67 0.57
CA HIS A 2 59.59 22.47 1.81
C HIS A 2 58.24 22.01 2.46
N ARG A 3 58.07 21.53 3.69
CA ARG A 3 58.21 22.05 5.08
C ARG A 3 57.34 23.28 5.44
N PHE A 4 56.53 23.09 6.50
CA PHE A 4 55.85 24.06 7.41
C PHE A 4 54.57 24.76 6.90
N MET A 5 53.49 25.03 7.67
CA MET A 5 52.93 24.75 9.02
C MET A 5 51.52 25.43 9.03
N PRO A 6 50.60 25.18 10.00
CA PRO A 6 49.24 25.71 9.98
C PRO A 6 49.16 27.13 10.58
N LYS A 7 48.21 27.96 10.11
CA LYS A 7 47.86 29.24 10.74
C LYS A 7 46.50 29.14 11.42
N THR A 8 46.53 29.27 12.74
CA THR A 8 45.41 29.62 13.63
C THR A 8 44.87 31.02 13.29
N SER A 9 43.54 31.16 13.29
CA SER A 9 42.84 32.44 13.24
C SER A 9 41.96 32.56 14.49
N TRP A 10 42.19 33.60 15.28
CA TRP A 10 41.36 34.00 16.41
C TRP A 10 40.32 35.00 15.90
N SER A 11 39.03 34.76 16.14
CA SER A 11 38.00 35.80 15.99
C SER A 11 37.59 36.33 17.36
N LEU A 12 37.85 37.63 17.55
CA LEU A 12 37.38 38.42 18.69
C LEU A 12 35.85 38.59 18.56
N SER A 13 35.10 38.07 19.53
CA SER A 13 33.67 38.40 19.66
C SER A 13 33.53 39.74 20.38
N LEU A 14 32.92 40.72 19.71
CA LEU A 14 32.55 42.01 20.27
C LEU A 14 31.12 41.90 20.82
N MET A 15 30.96 41.76 22.14
CA MET A 15 29.66 41.88 22.80
C MET A 15 29.33 43.35 23.01
N LEU A 16 28.37 43.87 22.24
CA LEU A 16 27.70 45.14 22.51
C LEU A 16 26.51 44.88 23.44
N ALA A 17 26.66 45.26 24.71
CA ALA A 17 25.55 45.32 25.64
C ALA A 17 24.74 46.61 25.38
N VAL A 18 23.57 46.47 24.74
CA VAL A 18 22.58 47.54 24.65
C VAL A 18 21.62 47.34 25.81
N SER A 19 21.70 48.22 26.81
CA SER A 19 20.75 48.26 27.92
C SER A 19 19.50 49.02 27.46
N SER A 20 18.42 48.30 27.21
CA SER A 20 17.11 48.85 26.86
C SER A 20 16.25 48.96 28.11
N VAL A 21 15.86 50.18 28.45
CA VAL A 21 14.88 50.49 29.50
C VAL A 21 13.52 49.91 29.10
N ALA A 22 12.97 49.01 29.92
CA ALA A 22 11.63 48.49 29.72
C ALA A 22 10.58 49.51 30.17
N LEU A 23 9.83 50.08 29.22
CA LEU A 23 8.52 50.66 29.50
C LEU A 23 7.50 49.53 29.50
N ALA A 24 6.90 49.26 30.67
CA ALA A 24 5.79 48.32 30.78
C ALA A 24 4.52 48.94 30.17
N CYS A 25 4.21 48.57 28.93
CA CYS A 25 2.87 48.71 28.38
C CYS A 25 2.16 47.36 28.51
N GLY A 26 1.05 47.34 29.26
CA GLY A 26 0.15 46.19 29.31
C GLY A 26 -0.51 45.97 27.95
N GLY A 27 0.07 45.09 27.15
CA GLY A 27 -0.56 44.47 26.00
C GLY A 27 -0.97 43.06 26.37
N THR A 28 -2.25 42.74 26.22
CA THR A 28 -2.73 41.35 26.21
C THR A 28 -1.94 40.60 25.13
N GLU A 29 -1.27 39.50 25.51
CA GLU A 29 -0.63 38.59 24.57
C GLU A 29 -1.64 38.19 23.48
N PRO A 30 -1.29 38.31 22.19
CA PRO A 30 -2.14 37.80 21.13
C PRO A 30 -2.28 36.29 21.33
N GLU A 31 -3.51 35.81 21.41
CA GLU A 31 -3.85 34.39 21.48
C GLU A 31 -3.13 33.68 20.32
N GLN A 32 -2.08 32.92 20.64
CA GLN A 32 -1.31 32.16 19.64
C GLN A 32 -2.25 31.13 19.03
N LYS A 33 -2.68 31.41 17.79
CA LYS A 33 -3.41 30.43 16.99
C LYS A 33 -2.50 29.20 16.84
N PRO A 34 -2.97 27.98 17.18
CA PRO A 34 -2.12 26.79 17.11
C PRO A 34 -1.54 26.64 15.70
N GLU A 35 -0.25 26.32 15.61
CA GLU A 35 0.40 26.04 14.34
C GLU A 35 -0.31 24.87 13.62
N PRO A 36 -0.42 24.92 12.28
CA PRO A 36 -0.99 23.81 11.54
C PRO A 36 -0.14 22.55 11.74
N LYS A 37 -0.79 21.41 11.96
CA LYS A 37 -0.11 20.11 12.08
C LYS A 37 0.67 19.79 10.80
N SER A 38 1.83 19.13 10.94
CA SER A 38 2.59 18.62 9.80
C SER A 38 1.82 17.51 9.08
N ASP A 39 2.14 17.29 7.80
CA ASP A 39 1.59 16.17 7.01
C ASP A 39 1.80 14.83 7.72
N GLU A 40 2.98 14.60 8.29
CA GLU A 40 3.31 13.41 9.08
C GLU A 40 2.37 13.24 10.27
N ALA A 41 2.13 14.29 11.05
CA ALA A 41 1.24 14.24 12.20
C ALA A 41 -0.21 13.94 11.79
N LEU A 42 -0.66 14.46 10.64
CA LEU A 42 -2.00 14.21 10.10
C LEU A 42 -2.16 12.78 9.57
N VAL A 43 -1.14 12.25 8.89
CA VAL A 43 -1.14 10.86 8.43
C VAL A 43 -1.15 9.91 9.63
N MET A 44 -0.31 10.16 10.64
CA MET A 44 -0.28 9.36 11.87
C MET A 44 -1.59 9.44 12.65
N GLU A 45 -2.25 10.59 12.71
CA GLU A 45 -3.57 10.75 13.34
C GLU A 45 -4.66 9.93 12.63
N GLU A 46 -4.65 9.87 11.30
CA GLU A 46 -5.58 9.05 10.55
C GLU A 46 -5.33 7.55 10.77
N LEU A 47 -4.06 7.12 10.76
CA LEU A 47 -3.69 5.75 11.10
C LEU A 47 -4.13 5.40 12.53
N ALA A 48 -3.96 6.32 13.47
CA ALA A 48 -4.38 6.15 14.86
C ALA A 48 -5.91 6.08 15.01
N ALA A 49 -6.65 6.94 14.31
CA ALA A 49 -8.10 6.95 14.32
C ALA A 49 -8.71 5.64 13.80
N ARG A 50 -7.97 4.91 12.96
CA ARG A 50 -8.34 3.58 12.45
C ARG A 50 -7.93 2.44 13.39
N GLY A 51 -7.17 2.73 14.46
CA GLY A 51 -6.46 1.71 15.23
C GLY A 51 -6.61 1.72 16.75
N LEU A 52 -6.94 2.84 17.43
CA LEU A 52 -7.14 2.83 18.90
C LEU A 52 -8.21 3.78 19.43
N ASP A 53 -9.05 3.21 20.29
CA ASP A 53 -9.75 3.91 21.37
C ASP A 53 -8.70 4.42 22.41
N PRO A 54 -8.61 5.73 22.71
CA PRO A 54 -7.65 6.26 23.66
C PRO A 54 -7.88 5.88 25.14
N ALA A 55 -8.90 5.08 25.48
CA ALA A 55 -9.20 4.75 26.88
C ALA A 55 -9.58 3.27 27.10
N GLY A 56 -8.56 2.43 27.26
CA GLY A 56 -8.51 1.29 28.19
C GLY A 56 -9.65 0.26 28.23
N ALA A 57 -9.36 -0.97 27.78
CA ALA A 57 -9.62 -2.20 28.54
C ALA A 57 -8.89 -3.42 27.94
N ALA A 58 -8.01 -4.00 28.78
CA ALA A 58 -7.59 -5.40 28.83
C ALA A 58 -6.79 -6.01 27.66
N GLY A 59 -5.51 -6.28 27.97
CA GLY A 59 -4.71 -7.35 27.35
C GLY A 59 -3.39 -6.83 26.80
N GLY A 60 -2.29 -7.14 27.48
CA GLY A 60 -0.93 -6.77 27.07
C GLY A 60 -0.49 -7.43 25.76
N SER A 61 -1.02 -7.02 24.63
CA SER A 61 -0.49 -7.40 23.32
C SER A 61 0.83 -6.65 23.11
N HIS A 62 1.94 -7.35 23.29
CA HIS A 62 3.22 -6.89 22.75
C HIS A 62 3.06 -6.87 21.22
N CYS A 63 3.08 -5.69 20.61
CA CYS A 63 3.25 -5.58 19.17
C CYS A 63 4.59 -6.22 18.80
N THR A 64 4.57 -7.18 17.87
CA THR A 64 5.79 -7.78 17.33
C THR A 64 6.33 -6.83 16.26
N PRO A 65 7.55 -6.29 16.39
CA PRO A 65 8.19 -5.53 15.32
C PRO A 65 8.22 -6.34 14.03
N GLY A 66 7.94 -5.70 12.90
CA GLY A 66 7.81 -6.35 11.60
C GLY A 66 6.57 -7.25 11.43
N GLY A 67 5.61 -7.27 12.36
CA GLY A 67 4.38 -8.07 12.24
C GLY A 67 4.57 -9.57 12.49
N THR A 68 3.50 -10.33 12.24
CA THR A 68 3.44 -11.79 12.49
C THR A 68 3.06 -12.55 11.24
N LEU A 69 3.66 -13.73 11.02
CA LEU A 69 3.32 -14.61 9.89
C LEU A 69 1.83 -14.97 9.91
N PHE A 70 1.15 -14.79 8.78
CA PHE A 70 -0.28 -14.98 8.63
C PHE A 70 -0.60 -16.40 8.15
N ALA A 71 -1.54 -17.07 8.83
CA ALA A 71 -2.07 -18.39 8.45
C ALA A 71 -0.98 -19.43 8.05
N PRO A 72 0.04 -19.66 8.90
CA PRO A 72 1.16 -20.55 8.58
C PRO A 72 0.69 -21.99 8.38
N GLY A 73 1.08 -22.60 7.26
CA GLY A 73 0.68 -23.96 6.88
C GLY A 73 -0.74 -24.08 6.33
N GLU A 74 -1.47 -22.96 6.21
CA GLU A 74 -2.82 -22.91 5.62
C GLU A 74 -2.83 -22.10 4.32
N ILE A 75 -2.35 -20.86 4.39
CA ILE A 75 -2.18 -19.98 3.21
C ILE A 75 -0.69 -19.81 2.92
N SER A 76 0.10 -19.37 3.90
CA SER A 76 1.56 -19.26 3.82
C SER A 76 2.19 -20.64 3.88
N LEU A 77 2.60 -21.17 2.72
CA LEU A 77 3.15 -22.51 2.57
C LEU A 77 4.65 -22.48 2.28
N PRO A 78 5.45 -23.42 2.84
CA PRO A 78 6.91 -23.37 2.74
C PRO A 78 7.49 -23.67 1.35
N GLU A 79 6.68 -24.12 0.38
CA GLU A 79 7.13 -24.56 -0.95
C GLU A 79 6.76 -23.63 -2.10
N ARG A 80 6.13 -22.48 -1.83
CA ARG A 80 5.67 -21.54 -2.87
C ARG A 80 5.62 -20.12 -2.34
N SER A 81 5.77 -19.15 -3.24
CA SER A 81 5.61 -17.73 -2.90
C SER A 81 4.17 -17.30 -3.12
N GLU A 82 3.60 -16.65 -2.10
CA GLU A 82 2.29 -16.00 -2.22
C GLU A 82 2.41 -14.48 -2.26
N TYR A 83 1.55 -13.88 -3.07
CA TYR A 83 1.48 -12.46 -3.33
C TYR A 83 0.04 -11.98 -3.26
N ARG A 84 -0.13 -10.70 -2.91
CA ARG A 84 -1.38 -9.99 -2.65
C ARG A 84 -2.59 -10.85 -2.26
N ILE A 85 -2.99 -10.74 -1.01
CA ILE A 85 -4.24 -11.32 -0.50
C ILE A 85 -5.36 -10.27 -0.50
N THR A 86 -6.61 -10.70 -0.61
CA THR A 86 -7.80 -9.85 -0.40
C THR A 86 -8.91 -10.69 0.22
N PHE A 87 -9.82 -10.06 0.96
CA PHE A 87 -10.81 -10.77 1.77
C PHE A 87 -12.22 -10.30 1.49
N SER A 88 -13.19 -11.21 1.65
CA SER A 88 -14.59 -10.81 1.80
C SER A 88 -14.77 -9.98 3.06
N ALA A 89 -15.80 -9.10 3.08
CA ALA A 89 -16.07 -8.20 4.19
C ALA A 89 -16.29 -8.92 5.54
N ASP A 90 -16.75 -10.18 5.51
CA ASP A 90 -16.90 -11.05 6.69
C ASP A 90 -15.63 -11.80 7.09
N GLY A 91 -14.54 -11.63 6.33
CA GLY A 91 -13.25 -12.31 6.50
C GLY A 91 -13.29 -13.82 6.25
N GLN A 92 -14.38 -14.36 5.68
CA GLN A 92 -14.55 -15.81 5.51
C GLN A 92 -13.99 -16.34 4.19
N THR A 93 -13.69 -15.49 3.22
CA THR A 93 -13.10 -15.89 1.94
C THR A 93 -11.87 -15.05 1.68
N ALA A 94 -10.77 -15.70 1.34
CA ALA A 94 -9.53 -15.07 0.91
C ALA A 94 -9.27 -15.40 -0.57
N TYR A 95 -8.89 -14.40 -1.35
CA TYR A 95 -8.31 -14.59 -2.68
C TYR A 95 -6.86 -14.13 -2.63
N TYR A 96 -5.96 -14.88 -3.23
CA TYR A 96 -4.54 -14.54 -3.24
C TYR A 96 -3.85 -15.10 -4.48
N HIS A 97 -2.80 -14.45 -4.93
CA HIS A 97 -2.00 -14.93 -6.07
C HIS A 97 -0.83 -15.77 -5.57
N VAL A 98 -0.52 -16.84 -6.30
CA VAL A 98 0.63 -17.72 -6.08
C VAL A 98 1.48 -17.77 -7.35
N ASP A 99 2.79 -17.60 -7.20
CA ASP A 99 3.74 -17.87 -8.28
C ASP A 99 3.95 -19.37 -8.47
N THR A 100 3.98 -19.82 -9.72
CA THR A 100 4.11 -21.24 -10.08
C THR A 100 5.38 -21.47 -10.90
N ALA A 101 5.94 -22.67 -10.79
CA ALA A 101 7.17 -23.04 -11.50
C ALA A 101 6.96 -23.24 -13.02
N GLU A 102 5.72 -23.52 -13.44
CA GLU A 102 5.37 -23.81 -14.83
C GLU A 102 4.20 -22.93 -15.29
N PRO A 103 4.13 -22.51 -16.57
CA PRO A 103 3.05 -21.69 -17.06
C PRO A 103 1.63 -22.26 -16.81
N PRO A 104 0.64 -21.40 -16.48
CA PRO A 104 0.78 -19.97 -16.24
C PRO A 104 1.51 -19.69 -14.92
N THR A 105 2.50 -18.80 -14.96
CA THR A 105 3.45 -18.53 -13.86
C THR A 105 2.84 -17.80 -12.66
N GLN A 106 1.60 -17.32 -12.79
CA GLN A 106 0.85 -16.59 -11.77
C GLN A 106 -0.60 -17.06 -11.79
N ILE A 107 -1.10 -17.53 -10.65
CA ILE A 107 -2.46 -18.07 -10.53
C ILE A 107 -3.14 -17.50 -9.30
N ILE A 108 -4.41 -17.12 -9.45
CA ILE A 108 -5.24 -16.67 -8.33
C ILE A 108 -5.94 -17.88 -7.70
N TYR A 109 -5.74 -18.05 -6.40
CA TYR A 109 -6.40 -19.04 -5.56
C TYR A 109 -7.49 -18.39 -4.71
N VAL A 110 -8.47 -19.20 -4.32
CA VAL A 110 -9.48 -18.89 -3.31
C VAL A 110 -9.41 -19.91 -2.18
N SER A 111 -9.49 -19.42 -0.95
CA SER A 111 -9.61 -20.23 0.26
C SER A 111 -10.78 -19.74 1.10
N HIS A 112 -11.42 -20.67 1.81
CA HIS A 112 -12.54 -20.38 2.70
C HIS A 112 -12.15 -20.67 4.15
N ARG A 113 -12.62 -19.82 5.05
CA ARG A 113 -12.43 -20.02 6.48
C ARG A 113 -13.54 -20.92 7.02
N VAL A 114 -13.16 -22.04 7.63
CA VAL A 114 -14.06 -23.02 8.24
C VAL A 114 -13.53 -23.35 9.64
N ASN A 115 -14.37 -23.16 10.67
CA ASN A 115 -13.99 -23.38 12.07
C ASN A 115 -12.72 -22.65 12.52
N GLY A 116 -12.48 -21.45 11.96
CA GLY A 116 -11.34 -20.61 12.32
C GLY A 116 -10.09 -20.80 11.46
N HIS A 117 -10.05 -21.83 10.61
CA HIS A 117 -8.92 -22.19 9.75
C HIS A 117 -9.25 -21.99 8.27
N PHE A 118 -8.27 -21.60 7.47
CA PHE A 118 -8.40 -21.55 6.02
C PHE A 118 -8.30 -22.96 5.43
N THR A 119 -9.17 -23.26 4.47
CA THR A 119 -9.08 -24.49 3.68
C THR A 119 -7.86 -24.44 2.75
N PRO A 120 -7.38 -25.57 2.23
CA PRO A 120 -6.47 -25.55 1.09
C PRO A 120 -7.04 -24.70 -0.04
N GLY A 121 -6.21 -23.84 -0.61
CA GLY A 121 -6.61 -22.99 -1.73
C GLY A 121 -6.97 -23.82 -2.95
N VAL A 122 -8.00 -23.39 -3.69
CA VAL A 122 -8.35 -23.92 -5.01
C VAL A 122 -8.21 -22.81 -6.03
N VAL A 123 -7.89 -23.14 -7.28
CA VAL A 123 -7.79 -22.15 -8.36
C VAL A 123 -9.13 -21.44 -8.53
N ALA A 124 -9.11 -20.11 -8.51
CA ALA A 124 -10.32 -19.32 -8.73
C ALA A 124 -10.89 -19.58 -10.12
N SER A 125 -12.21 -19.61 -10.25
CA SER A 125 -12.90 -20.04 -11.48
C SER A 125 -12.56 -19.22 -12.74
N PHE A 126 -12.01 -18.01 -12.56
CA PHE A 126 -11.61 -17.09 -13.63
C PHE A 126 -10.10 -17.07 -13.91
N SER A 127 -9.33 -17.93 -13.23
CA SER A 127 -7.86 -18.01 -13.30
C SER A 127 -7.36 -19.42 -13.67
N GLY A 128 -6.05 -19.56 -13.86
CA GLY A 128 -5.38 -20.84 -14.18
C GLY A 128 -5.16 -21.09 -15.68
N THR A 129 -5.49 -20.13 -16.54
CA THR A 129 -5.21 -20.19 -17.98
C THR A 129 -4.12 -19.21 -18.42
N TYR A 130 -4.11 -18.01 -17.84
CA TYR A 130 -3.17 -16.94 -18.12
C TYR A 130 -2.42 -16.59 -16.84
N ALA A 131 -1.33 -15.81 -16.97
CA ALA A 131 -0.72 -15.19 -15.80
C ALA A 131 -1.71 -14.16 -15.24
N ASP A 132 -2.34 -14.50 -14.11
CA ASP A 132 -3.28 -13.66 -13.38
C ASP A 132 -2.72 -13.38 -11.99
N SER A 133 -2.67 -12.09 -11.61
CA SER A 133 -2.05 -11.65 -10.37
C SER A 133 -2.90 -10.61 -9.64
N ASP A 134 -2.49 -10.31 -8.40
CA ASP A 134 -2.93 -9.14 -7.65
C ASP A 134 -4.45 -8.98 -7.47
N PRO A 135 -5.17 -10.02 -7.00
CA PRO A 135 -6.61 -9.94 -6.80
C PRO A 135 -6.98 -8.86 -5.78
N PHE A 136 -8.07 -8.15 -6.05
CA PHE A 136 -8.68 -7.19 -5.16
C PHE A 136 -10.20 -7.34 -5.19
N LEU A 137 -10.78 -7.80 -4.08
CA LEU A 137 -12.23 -7.87 -3.91
C LEU A 137 -12.74 -6.49 -3.51
N ALA A 138 -13.61 -5.91 -4.33
CA ALA A 138 -14.14 -4.59 -4.08
C ALA A 138 -15.08 -4.56 -2.86
N PRO A 139 -15.28 -3.39 -2.22
CA PRO A 139 -16.15 -3.26 -1.06
C PRO A 139 -17.60 -3.69 -1.30
N ASP A 140 -18.06 -3.71 -2.56
CA ASP A 140 -19.39 -4.20 -2.94
C ASP A 140 -19.56 -5.72 -2.75
N GLY A 141 -18.47 -6.48 -2.55
CA GLY A 141 -18.43 -7.93 -2.46
C GLY A 141 -18.85 -8.67 -3.73
N ARG A 142 -19.05 -7.94 -4.82
CA ARG A 142 -19.63 -8.40 -6.09
C ARG A 142 -18.70 -8.22 -7.28
N SER A 143 -17.64 -7.43 -7.13
CA SER A 143 -16.65 -7.18 -8.17
C SER A 143 -15.27 -7.57 -7.64
N LEU A 144 -14.48 -8.33 -8.41
CA LEU A 144 -13.08 -8.61 -8.10
C LEU A 144 -12.22 -8.16 -9.28
N TYR A 145 -11.26 -7.30 -8.98
CA TYR A 145 -10.30 -6.72 -9.91
C TYR A 145 -8.99 -7.48 -9.83
N PHE A 146 -8.30 -7.64 -10.95
CA PHE A 146 -7.03 -8.35 -11.00
C PHE A 146 -6.24 -7.95 -12.24
N SER A 147 -4.94 -8.24 -12.22
CA SER A 147 -4.01 -8.01 -13.30
C SER A 147 -3.87 -9.28 -14.15
N SER A 148 -3.87 -9.15 -15.48
CA SER A 148 -3.77 -10.32 -16.35
C SER A 148 -3.12 -10.04 -17.70
N ALA A 149 -2.26 -10.97 -18.14
CA ALA A 149 -1.65 -10.99 -19.48
C ALA A 149 -2.53 -11.69 -20.53
N ARG A 150 -3.84 -11.84 -20.25
CA ARG A 150 -4.76 -12.52 -21.15
C ARG A 150 -4.97 -11.73 -22.46
N PRO A 151 -5.26 -12.40 -23.59
CA PRO A 151 -5.47 -11.74 -24.87
C PRO A 151 -6.66 -10.76 -24.86
N VAL A 152 -6.48 -9.62 -25.53
CA VAL A 152 -7.56 -8.64 -25.77
C VAL A 152 -8.05 -8.81 -27.20
N ASN A 153 -9.35 -9.09 -27.38
CA ASN A 153 -9.94 -9.39 -28.69
C ASN A 153 -9.19 -10.52 -29.46
N GLY A 154 -8.65 -11.49 -28.72
CA GLY A 154 -7.87 -12.61 -29.28
C GLY A 154 -6.42 -12.28 -29.63
N VAL A 155 -5.95 -11.06 -29.36
CA VAL A 155 -4.55 -10.64 -29.58
C VAL A 155 -3.76 -10.84 -28.29
N PRO A 156 -2.70 -11.68 -28.28
CA PRO A 156 -1.82 -11.83 -27.13
C PRO A 156 -1.19 -10.51 -26.69
N ARG A 157 -0.89 -10.40 -25.40
CA ARG A 157 -0.29 -9.23 -24.75
C ARG A 157 1.04 -9.64 -24.12
N GLU A 158 2.01 -8.73 -24.10
CA GLU A 158 3.28 -8.88 -23.37
C GLU A 158 3.27 -8.10 -22.05
N ASP A 159 2.38 -7.11 -21.98
CA ASP A 159 1.99 -6.34 -20.82
C ASP A 159 0.78 -6.97 -20.10
N THR A 160 0.53 -6.45 -18.92
CA THR A 160 -0.53 -6.88 -18.02
C THR A 160 -1.56 -5.77 -17.94
N ASP A 161 -2.80 -6.10 -18.29
CA ASP A 161 -3.93 -5.18 -18.23
C ASP A 161 -4.73 -5.42 -16.94
N LEU A 162 -5.54 -4.44 -16.53
CA LEU A 162 -6.54 -4.64 -15.47
C LEU A 162 -7.84 -5.21 -16.03
N TRP A 163 -8.37 -6.18 -15.29
CA TRP A 163 -9.61 -6.89 -15.57
C TRP A 163 -10.50 -6.92 -14.34
N VAL A 164 -11.80 -7.13 -14.55
CA VAL A 164 -12.78 -7.32 -13.48
C VAL A 164 -13.65 -8.53 -13.77
N VAL A 165 -13.94 -9.33 -12.75
CA VAL A 165 -15.05 -10.29 -12.75
C VAL A 165 -16.16 -9.77 -11.86
N ARG A 166 -17.40 -10.04 -12.27
CA ARG A 166 -18.59 -9.68 -11.48
C ARG A 166 -19.38 -10.92 -11.12
N ARG A 167 -19.93 -10.95 -9.91
CA ARG A 167 -20.84 -12.01 -9.50
C ARG A 167 -22.09 -11.99 -10.37
N THR A 168 -22.45 -13.16 -10.89
CA THR A 168 -23.70 -13.41 -11.58
C THR A 168 -24.87 -13.48 -10.59
N ALA A 169 -26.10 -13.55 -11.10
CA ALA A 169 -27.30 -13.71 -10.26
C ALA A 169 -27.30 -15.01 -9.42
N SER A 170 -26.56 -16.05 -9.84
CA SER A 170 -26.39 -17.29 -9.06
C SER A 170 -25.33 -17.17 -7.96
N GLY A 171 -24.57 -16.07 -7.92
CA GLY A 171 -23.50 -15.85 -6.95
C GLY A 171 -22.11 -16.27 -7.42
N GLU A 172 -22.00 -17.00 -8.53
CA GLU A 172 -20.73 -17.38 -9.16
C GLU A 172 -20.05 -16.20 -9.83
N TRP A 173 -18.73 -16.21 -9.94
CA TRP A 173 -17.99 -15.25 -10.77
C TRP A 173 -18.35 -15.44 -12.25
N GLY A 174 -18.67 -14.34 -12.93
CA GLY A 174 -18.87 -14.31 -14.37
C GLY A 174 -17.57 -14.28 -15.16
N GLU A 175 -17.70 -14.02 -16.46
CA GLU A 175 -16.56 -13.89 -17.36
C GLU A 175 -15.73 -12.62 -17.06
N PRO A 176 -14.40 -12.68 -17.17
CA PRO A 176 -13.54 -11.52 -17.02
C PRO A 176 -13.75 -10.45 -18.09
N GLU A 177 -13.85 -9.20 -17.66
CA GLU A 177 -14.05 -8.02 -18.49
C GLU A 177 -12.82 -7.10 -18.44
N HIS A 178 -12.31 -6.70 -19.61
CA HIS A 178 -11.19 -5.76 -19.73
C HIS A 178 -11.64 -4.34 -19.38
N LEU A 179 -10.88 -3.60 -18.58
CA LEU A 179 -11.29 -2.26 -18.11
C LEU A 179 -11.21 -1.15 -19.18
N GLY A 180 -10.62 -1.45 -20.33
CA GLY A 180 -10.65 -0.60 -21.51
C GLY A 180 -9.59 0.52 -21.48
N PRO A 181 -9.50 1.31 -22.56
CA PRO A 181 -8.37 2.21 -22.82
C PRO A 181 -8.38 3.50 -21.97
N GLN A 182 -9.37 3.65 -21.08
CA GLN A 182 -9.38 4.75 -20.11
C GLN A 182 -8.54 4.41 -18.87
N VAL A 183 -8.33 3.11 -18.62
CA VAL A 183 -7.57 2.57 -17.50
C VAL A 183 -6.30 1.90 -18.01
N ASN A 184 -6.45 0.99 -18.97
CA ASN A 184 -5.34 0.22 -19.53
C ASN A 184 -4.66 0.98 -20.68
N SER A 185 -3.35 0.79 -20.83
CA SER A 185 -2.50 1.47 -21.79
C SER A 185 -1.55 0.50 -22.50
N ASP A 186 -0.46 1.01 -23.09
CA ASP A 186 0.66 0.20 -23.60
C ASP A 186 1.74 -0.07 -22.54
N ARG A 187 1.40 0.19 -21.28
CA ARG A 187 2.23 -0.04 -20.10
C ARG A 187 1.70 -1.22 -19.29
N GLN A 188 2.37 -1.55 -18.19
CA GLN A 188 1.88 -2.51 -17.22
C GLN A 188 0.87 -1.81 -16.29
N GLU A 189 -0.36 -2.30 -16.20
CA GLU A 189 -1.33 -1.87 -15.19
C GLU A 189 -1.54 -2.94 -14.12
N LEU A 190 -1.12 -2.59 -12.89
CA LEU A 190 -0.97 -3.52 -11.79
C LEU A 190 -1.65 -3.03 -10.51
N PHE A 191 -1.94 -3.95 -9.59
CA PHE A 191 -2.28 -3.64 -8.19
C PHE A 191 -3.54 -2.77 -8.00
N ALA A 192 -4.62 -3.10 -8.71
CA ALA A 192 -5.91 -2.41 -8.60
C ALA A 192 -6.48 -2.42 -7.17
N SER A 193 -7.00 -1.30 -6.68
CA SER A 193 -7.82 -1.20 -5.47
C SER A 193 -8.93 -0.18 -5.66
N VAL A 194 -10.08 -0.34 -4.98
CA VAL A 194 -11.30 0.43 -5.28
C VAL A 194 -11.97 0.93 -4.00
N THR A 195 -12.44 2.17 -4.02
CA THR A 195 -13.23 2.81 -2.96
C THR A 195 -14.71 2.42 -3.02
N ASN A 196 -15.48 2.76 -1.99
CA ASN A 196 -16.93 2.54 -1.92
C ASN A 196 -17.70 3.26 -3.03
N ASP A 197 -17.21 4.41 -3.50
CA ASP A 197 -17.81 5.15 -4.61
C ASP A 197 -17.42 4.59 -5.99
N GLY A 198 -16.55 3.58 -6.04
CA GLY A 198 -16.10 2.94 -7.27
C GLY A 198 -14.87 3.57 -7.91
N THR A 199 -14.21 4.54 -7.27
CA THR A 199 -12.94 5.10 -7.76
C THR A 199 -11.83 4.04 -7.71
N LEU A 200 -11.25 3.75 -8.86
CA LEU A 200 -10.15 2.80 -9.02
C LEU A 200 -8.81 3.49 -8.76
N TYR A 201 -7.90 2.80 -8.07
CA TYR A 201 -6.50 3.16 -7.85
C TYR A 201 -5.62 2.00 -8.31
N PHE A 202 -4.53 2.28 -9.01
CA PHE A 202 -3.65 1.26 -9.57
C PHE A 202 -2.27 1.83 -9.90
N ALA A 203 -1.28 0.97 -10.06
CA ALA A 203 0.04 1.38 -10.56
C ALA A 203 0.09 1.24 -12.08
N SER A 204 0.76 2.16 -12.77
CA SER A 204 1.02 2.07 -14.21
C SER A 204 2.44 2.54 -14.54
N GLY A 205 3.17 1.74 -15.34
CA GLY A 205 4.58 1.97 -15.65
C GLY A 205 5.17 0.90 -16.58
N THR A 206 6.44 1.04 -16.95
CA THR A 206 7.20 -0.01 -17.63
C THR A 206 8.37 -0.41 -16.73
N PHE A 207 9.01 -1.56 -16.96
CA PHE A 207 10.22 -1.90 -16.17
C PHE A 207 11.44 -1.03 -16.53
N ASP A 208 11.34 -0.24 -17.61
CA ASP A 208 12.34 0.75 -18.01
C ASP A 208 12.03 2.17 -17.47
N SER A 209 10.82 2.40 -16.94
CA SER A 209 10.38 3.66 -16.34
C SER A 209 9.99 3.47 -14.89
N ASP A 210 9.81 4.56 -14.15
CA ASP A 210 9.22 4.44 -12.81
C ASP A 210 7.74 4.05 -12.90
N PHE A 211 7.29 3.24 -11.94
CA PHE A 211 5.86 3.04 -11.71
C PHE A 211 5.31 4.20 -10.89
N ASP A 212 4.16 4.69 -11.31
CA ASP A 212 3.39 5.69 -10.57
C ASP A 212 2.00 5.14 -10.25
N ILE A 213 1.39 5.66 -9.19
CA ILE A 213 -0.01 5.38 -8.84
C ILE A 213 -0.93 6.36 -9.56
N TYR A 214 -1.97 5.83 -10.18
CA TYR A 214 -3.03 6.52 -10.88
C TYR A 214 -4.37 6.27 -10.19
N SER A 215 -5.34 7.15 -10.46
CA SER A 215 -6.74 6.93 -10.11
C SER A 215 -7.66 7.16 -11.31
N ALA A 216 -8.74 6.40 -11.40
CA ALA A 216 -9.78 6.58 -12.41
C ALA A 216 -11.17 6.59 -11.76
N GLU A 217 -11.92 7.67 -11.97
CA GLU A 217 -13.29 7.80 -11.45
C GLU A 217 -14.27 6.97 -12.28
N PRO A 218 -15.29 6.36 -11.66
CA PRO A 218 -16.30 5.61 -12.40
C PRO A 218 -17.12 6.54 -13.31
N ARG A 219 -17.35 6.12 -14.55
CA ARG A 219 -18.13 6.85 -15.55
C ARG A 219 -19.02 5.89 -16.33
N GLY A 220 -20.32 5.91 -16.03
CA GLY A 220 -21.28 5.02 -16.67
C GLY A 220 -20.96 3.56 -16.34
N THR A 221 -20.70 2.73 -17.36
CA THR A 221 -20.29 1.32 -17.20
C THR A 221 -18.77 1.12 -17.13
N GLY A 222 -17.98 2.17 -17.30
CA GLY A 222 -16.52 2.12 -17.28
C GLY A 222 -15.93 3.20 -16.37
N PHE A 223 -14.78 3.75 -16.77
CA PHE A 223 -14.06 4.77 -16.02
C PHE A 223 -13.79 6.01 -16.88
N ALA A 224 -13.62 7.15 -16.24
CA ALA A 224 -12.99 8.33 -16.82
C ALA A 224 -11.50 8.04 -17.11
N PRO A 225 -10.82 8.85 -17.95
CA PRO A 225 -9.37 8.71 -18.15
C PRO A 225 -8.63 8.69 -16.82
N ALA A 226 -7.70 7.75 -16.66
CA ALA A 226 -6.89 7.66 -15.46
C ALA A 226 -5.99 8.90 -15.28
N GLU A 227 -5.90 9.38 -14.05
CA GLU A 227 -5.12 10.54 -13.67
C GLU A 227 -3.98 10.11 -12.73
N ARG A 228 -2.75 10.53 -13.05
CA ARG A 228 -1.59 10.30 -12.19
C ARG A 228 -1.79 11.04 -10.87
N LEU A 229 -1.57 10.36 -9.74
CA LEU A 229 -1.63 11.02 -8.44
C LEU A 229 -0.50 12.04 -8.28
N GLY A 230 -0.75 13.04 -7.43
CA GLY A 230 0.19 14.12 -7.16
C GLY A 230 1.37 13.69 -6.28
N VAL A 231 2.29 14.64 -6.07
CA VAL A 231 3.57 14.44 -5.35
C VAL A 231 3.47 14.01 -3.88
N GLY A 232 2.26 14.04 -3.31
CA GLY A 232 2.02 13.47 -1.99
C GLY A 232 2.16 11.94 -1.98
N VAL A 233 1.91 11.30 -3.11
CA VAL A 233 2.04 9.86 -3.31
C VAL A 233 3.25 9.56 -4.18
N ASN A 234 3.22 10.05 -5.42
CA ASN A 234 4.21 9.72 -6.43
C ASN A 234 5.43 10.63 -6.31
N SER A 235 6.59 10.06 -6.02
CA SER A 235 7.84 10.80 -5.93
C SER A 235 8.38 11.17 -7.31
N THR A 236 9.54 11.82 -7.34
CA THR A 236 10.23 12.20 -8.57
C THR A 236 11.24 11.18 -9.05
N ASP A 237 11.76 10.34 -8.15
CA ASP A 237 12.98 9.54 -8.37
C ASP A 237 12.82 8.07 -7.97
N TYR A 238 11.63 7.67 -7.50
CA TYR A 238 11.36 6.33 -6.99
C TYR A 238 10.06 5.77 -7.55
N TRP A 239 9.94 4.46 -7.46
CA TRP A 239 8.77 3.75 -7.93
C TRP A 239 7.71 3.77 -6.83
N GLU A 240 6.44 3.92 -7.21
CA GLU A 240 5.28 3.76 -6.33
C GLU A 240 4.28 2.79 -6.94
N TYR A 241 4.02 1.70 -6.21
CA TYR A 241 3.19 0.59 -6.69
C TYR A 241 2.58 -0.21 -5.53
N ASN A 242 1.99 -1.37 -5.80
CA ASN A 242 1.23 -2.16 -4.83
C ASN A 242 0.17 -1.32 -4.06
N SER A 243 -0.66 -0.59 -4.79
CA SER A 243 -1.60 0.36 -4.17
C SER A 243 -2.75 -0.32 -3.41
N GLN A 244 -3.05 0.17 -2.21
CA GLN A 244 -4.19 -0.22 -1.38
C GLN A 244 -4.92 1.02 -0.85
N ILE A 245 -6.04 1.36 -1.48
CA ILE A 245 -6.94 2.43 -1.01
C ILE A 245 -7.89 1.91 0.07
N SER A 246 -8.17 2.72 1.08
CA SER A 246 -9.24 2.47 2.04
C SER A 246 -10.62 2.64 1.39
N PRO A 247 -11.66 1.91 1.82
CA PRO A 247 -12.98 2.00 1.22
C PRO A 247 -13.58 3.41 1.20
N ASP A 248 -13.23 4.26 2.17
CA ASP A 248 -13.67 5.66 2.23
C ASP A 248 -12.79 6.63 1.41
N GLY A 249 -11.76 6.14 0.71
CA GLY A 249 -10.91 6.93 -0.17
C GLY A 249 -9.96 7.90 0.53
N ARG A 250 -9.73 7.72 1.84
CA ARG A 250 -8.95 8.64 2.68
C ARG A 250 -7.52 8.20 2.95
N LEU A 251 -7.25 6.91 3.01
CA LEU A 251 -5.94 6.35 3.32
C LEU A 251 -5.46 5.51 2.14
N LEU A 252 -4.29 5.83 1.60
CA LEU A 252 -3.61 5.02 0.59
C LEU A 252 -2.33 4.45 1.22
N ILE A 253 -2.21 3.13 1.18
CA ILE A 253 -0.99 2.41 1.56
C ILE A 253 -0.38 1.85 0.27
N PHE A 254 0.92 1.97 0.10
CA PHE A 254 1.61 1.55 -1.12
C PHE A 254 3.07 1.17 -0.83
N ALA A 255 3.69 0.43 -1.74
CA ALA A 255 5.12 0.15 -1.69
C ALA A 255 5.89 1.20 -2.49
N SER A 256 7.09 1.54 -2.03
CA SER A 256 8.05 2.32 -2.80
C SER A 256 9.44 1.72 -2.73
N LEU A 257 10.20 1.80 -3.82
CA LEU A 257 11.55 1.25 -3.90
C LEU A 257 12.62 2.28 -3.55
N ASN A 258 13.57 1.88 -2.69
CA ASN A 258 14.88 2.49 -2.52
C ASN A 258 14.87 3.98 -2.10
N ARG A 259 13.82 4.45 -1.42
CA ARG A 259 13.78 5.79 -0.82
C ARG A 259 14.86 5.90 0.28
N GLU A 260 15.54 7.04 0.38
CA GLU A 260 16.74 7.22 1.24
C GLU A 260 16.56 6.88 2.73
N GLU A 261 15.32 6.97 3.24
CA GLU A 261 14.99 6.69 4.66
C GLU A 261 14.34 5.31 4.86
N GLY A 262 14.43 4.42 3.87
CA GLY A 262 13.87 3.08 3.92
C GLY A 262 14.69 2.08 4.74
N TYR A 263 14.08 0.94 5.07
CA TYR A 263 14.68 -0.16 5.83
C TYR A 263 15.22 -1.26 4.88
N GLY A 264 14.47 -1.58 3.82
CA GLY A 264 14.83 -2.53 2.78
C GLY A 264 14.89 -1.89 1.39
N LEU A 265 14.89 -2.70 0.33
CA LEU A 265 14.70 -2.14 -1.02
C LEU A 265 13.24 -1.73 -1.19
N GLY A 266 12.32 -2.62 -0.82
CA GLY A 266 10.89 -2.37 -0.85
C GLY A 266 10.31 -2.04 0.52
N ASP A 267 9.78 -0.84 0.68
CA ASP A 267 9.18 -0.40 1.94
C ASP A 267 7.73 0.04 1.74
N LEU A 268 6.89 -0.14 2.77
CA LEU A 268 5.51 0.36 2.79
C LEU A 268 5.42 1.79 3.32
N TYR A 269 4.64 2.59 2.61
CA TYR A 269 4.34 3.99 2.88
C TYR A 269 2.83 4.21 2.99
N ALA A 270 2.43 5.25 3.72
CA ALA A 270 1.05 5.70 3.79
C ALA A 270 0.92 7.18 3.46
N SER A 271 -0.13 7.54 2.70
CA SER A 271 -0.55 8.91 2.47
C SER A 271 -2.05 9.06 2.78
N VAL A 272 -2.44 10.24 3.21
CA VAL A 272 -3.83 10.58 3.55
C VAL A 272 -4.37 11.65 2.62
N LYS A 273 -5.62 11.49 2.20
CA LYS A 273 -6.34 12.46 1.38
C LYS A 273 -7.08 13.45 2.28
N LEU A 274 -6.66 14.72 2.26
CA LEU A 274 -7.30 15.81 2.99
C LEU A 274 -7.64 16.95 2.02
N GLY A 275 -8.90 17.40 2.02
CA GLY A 275 -9.35 18.47 1.13
C GLY A 275 -9.15 18.16 -0.36
N GLY A 276 -9.27 16.88 -0.75
CA GLY A 276 -9.07 16.42 -2.13
C GLY A 276 -7.61 16.20 -2.54
N ARG A 277 -6.64 16.48 -1.66
CA ARG A 277 -5.22 16.33 -1.95
C ARG A 277 -4.59 15.25 -1.07
N TRP A 278 -3.69 14.48 -1.67
CA TRP A 278 -2.81 13.58 -0.94
C TRP A 278 -1.72 14.38 -0.22
N LEU A 279 -1.54 14.13 1.08
CA LEU A 279 -0.44 14.64 1.89
C LEU A 279 0.86 13.92 1.55
N LYS A 280 2.01 14.47 1.94
CA LYS A 280 3.29 13.77 1.78
C LYS A 280 3.23 12.41 2.48
N ALA A 281 3.53 11.35 1.74
CA ALA A 281 3.56 10.00 2.29
C ALA A 281 4.65 9.83 3.35
N ILE A 282 4.37 9.01 4.36
CA ILE A 282 5.31 8.64 5.42
C ILE A 282 5.66 7.16 5.32
N ASN A 283 6.89 6.80 5.69
CA ASN A 283 7.31 5.41 5.85
C ASN A 283 6.58 4.80 7.07
N LEU A 284 6.09 3.56 6.97
CA LEU A 284 5.35 2.91 8.07
C LEU A 284 6.23 2.45 9.24
N GLY A 285 7.55 2.65 9.16
CA GLY A 285 8.49 2.42 10.24
C GLY A 285 8.72 0.93 10.56
N PRO A 286 9.45 0.63 11.64
CA PRO A 286 9.96 -0.71 11.94
C PRO A 286 8.90 -1.68 12.49
N GLY A 287 7.67 -1.18 12.70
CA GLY A 287 6.52 -2.03 12.97
C GLY A 287 6.11 -2.87 11.76
N VAL A 288 6.47 -2.42 10.55
CA VAL A 288 6.18 -3.07 9.27
C VAL A 288 7.46 -3.32 8.50
N ASN A 289 8.22 -2.26 8.25
CA ASN A 289 9.35 -2.29 7.35
C ASN A 289 10.58 -2.89 8.06
N THR A 290 11.32 -3.73 7.34
CA THR A 290 12.52 -4.42 7.86
C THR A 290 13.67 -4.32 6.86
N GLU A 291 14.80 -4.97 7.12
CA GLU A 291 15.89 -5.06 6.15
C GLU A 291 15.57 -5.92 4.91
N LYS A 292 14.41 -6.58 4.92
CA LYS A 292 13.82 -7.34 3.82
C LYS A 292 12.87 -6.44 3.03
N ASP A 293 12.20 -6.98 2.04
CA ASP A 293 11.29 -6.19 1.22
C ASP A 293 9.83 -6.44 1.61
N GLU A 294 9.10 -5.37 1.90
CA GLU A 294 7.67 -5.38 2.19
C GLU A 294 6.84 -4.83 1.03
N PHE A 295 5.89 -5.66 0.56
CA PHE A 295 5.08 -5.39 -0.63
C PHE A 295 3.60 -5.76 -0.44
N HIS A 296 2.77 -5.48 -1.45
CA HIS A 296 1.37 -5.90 -1.53
C HIS A 296 0.54 -5.64 -0.25
N PRO A 297 0.49 -4.40 0.28
CA PRO A 297 -0.33 -4.09 1.43
C PRO A 297 -1.80 -4.37 1.12
N THR A 298 -2.53 -4.83 2.12
CA THR A 298 -3.98 -5.06 2.07
C THR A 298 -4.58 -4.72 3.41
N LEU A 299 -5.62 -3.88 3.42
CA LEU A 299 -6.35 -3.60 4.64
C LEU A 299 -7.16 -4.81 5.06
N SER A 300 -7.12 -5.12 6.35
CA SER A 300 -8.03 -6.09 6.96
C SER A 300 -9.50 -5.68 6.79
N PRO A 301 -10.44 -6.64 6.75
CA PRO A 301 -11.88 -6.34 6.58
C PRO A 301 -12.45 -5.38 7.62
N ASP A 302 -11.96 -5.41 8.86
CA ASP A 302 -12.38 -4.51 9.93
C ASP A 302 -11.63 -3.17 9.91
N GLY A 303 -10.68 -3.01 8.99
CA GLY A 303 -9.87 -1.80 8.81
C GLY A 303 -8.86 -1.53 9.91
N LYS A 304 -8.61 -2.49 10.81
CA LYS A 304 -7.77 -2.29 12.01
C LYS A 304 -6.34 -2.79 11.87
N GLY A 305 -6.10 -3.68 10.93
CA GLY A 305 -4.77 -4.19 10.58
C GLY A 305 -4.48 -4.13 9.08
N ILE A 306 -3.23 -4.41 8.75
CA ILE A 306 -2.76 -4.61 7.38
C ILE A 306 -2.13 -5.99 7.24
N TYR A 307 -2.41 -6.62 6.11
CA TYR A 307 -1.66 -7.75 5.58
C TYR A 307 -0.66 -7.23 4.57
N PHE A 308 0.50 -7.85 4.47
CA PHE A 308 1.52 -7.49 3.49
C PHE A 308 2.38 -8.72 3.20
N VAL A 309 3.10 -8.70 2.08
CA VAL A 309 4.08 -9.72 1.75
C VAL A 309 5.42 -9.26 2.29
N ARG A 310 6.19 -10.18 2.86
CA ARG A 310 7.62 -9.98 3.10
C ARG A 310 8.41 -10.96 2.26
N GLN A 311 9.31 -10.41 1.45
CA GLN A 311 10.17 -11.16 0.55
C GLN A 311 11.64 -11.01 0.95
N THR A 312 12.44 -12.03 0.64
CA THR A 312 13.90 -11.94 0.72
C THR A 312 14.50 -12.13 -0.67
N TRP A 313 15.75 -11.70 -0.83
CA TRP A 313 16.54 -11.92 -2.05
C TRP A 313 17.05 -13.36 -2.21
N ASP A 314 16.84 -14.22 -1.20
CA ASP A 314 17.18 -15.64 -1.29
C ASP A 314 16.07 -16.38 -2.07
N PRO A 315 16.36 -16.89 -3.28
CA PRO A 315 15.36 -17.56 -4.11
C PRO A 315 14.86 -18.90 -3.52
N TYR A 316 15.50 -19.40 -2.46
CA TYR A 316 15.08 -20.61 -1.74
C TYR A 316 14.19 -20.30 -0.53
N VAL A 317 13.95 -19.03 -0.23
CA VAL A 317 13.05 -18.58 0.84
C VAL A 317 11.79 -18.00 0.19
N PRO A 318 10.64 -18.65 0.32
CA PRO A 318 9.40 -18.13 -0.22
C PRO A 318 9.02 -16.76 0.35
N SER A 319 8.27 -16.01 -0.44
CA SER A 319 7.57 -14.82 0.04
C SER A 319 6.32 -15.24 0.81
N ASP A 320 6.11 -14.65 1.98
CA ASP A 320 5.04 -15.01 2.91
C ASP A 320 4.17 -13.80 3.28
N PHE A 321 2.92 -14.06 3.68
CA PHE A 321 2.06 -13.02 4.22
C PHE A 321 2.34 -12.76 5.69
N TYR A 322 2.44 -11.48 6.05
CA TYR A 322 2.53 -10.99 7.41
C TYR A 322 1.32 -10.12 7.73
N HIS A 323 0.98 -10.05 9.01
CA HIS A 323 -0.09 -9.24 9.54
C HIS A 323 0.41 -8.36 10.69
N VAL A 324 -0.03 -7.11 10.71
CA VAL A 324 0.16 -6.20 11.85
C VAL A 324 -1.09 -5.35 12.05
N GLU A 325 -1.42 -5.09 13.31
CA GLU A 325 -2.47 -4.15 13.67
C GLU A 325 -1.98 -2.71 13.45
N LEU A 326 -2.81 -1.83 12.89
CA LEU A 326 -2.46 -0.42 12.63
C LEU A 326 -2.06 0.33 13.91
N ARG A 327 -2.62 -0.06 15.07
CA ARG A 327 -2.20 0.48 16.38
C ARG A 327 -0.74 0.25 16.72
N CYS A 328 -0.12 -0.78 16.14
CA CYS A 328 1.28 -1.11 16.34
C CYS A 328 2.21 -0.27 15.46
N LEU A 329 1.67 0.59 14.59
CA LEU A 329 2.43 1.53 13.76
C LEU A 329 2.64 2.87 14.46
N LEU A 330 1.96 3.10 15.60
CA LEU A 330 2.10 4.31 16.37
C LEU A 330 3.25 4.16 17.38
N PRO A 331 4.12 5.19 17.52
CA PRO A 331 5.23 5.20 18.48
C PRO A 331 4.80 5.25 19.95
#